data_AF-A0A7J4EWZ9-F1
#
_entry.id   AF-A0A7J4EWZ9-F1
#
_cell.length_a   1.000
_cell.length_b   1.000
_cell.length_c   1.000
_cell.angle_alpha   90.00
_cell.angle_beta   90.00
_cell.angle_gamma   90.00
#
_symmetry.space_group_name_H-M   'P 1'
#
loop_
_entity.id
_entity.type
_entity.pdbx_description
1 polymer ?
#
loop_
_entity_poly.entity_id
_entity_poly.type
_entity_poly.pdbx_seq_one_letter_code
_entity_poly.pdbx_strand_id
1 'polypeptide(L)' 'MKKEANLYINGKLVGTVDNPEEVVKHLREKRRKGELPPYTSISYNEESKDIHISYMSVK' A
#
# COMPACT_ATOMS: atom_id res chain seq x y z
N MET A 1 6.74 -13.91 -14.40
CA MET A 1 5.63 -12.99 -14.75
C MET A 1 5.62 -11.87 -13.73
N LYS A 2 5.56 -10.60 -14.16
CA LYS A 2 5.24 -9.50 -13.24
C LYS A 2 3.82 -9.72 -12.71
N LYS A 3 3.63 -9.60 -11.40
CA LYS A 3 2.30 -9.57 -10.79
C LYS A 3 1.84 -8.12 -10.79
N GLU A 4 0.58 -7.89 -11.14
CA GLU A 4 -0.07 -6.58 -11.07
C GLU A 4 -1.13 -6.61 -9.96
N ALA A 5 -1.34 -5.47 -9.31
CA ALA A 5 -2.39 -5.29 -8.30
C ALA A 5 -3.05 -3.92 -8.42
N ASN A 6 -4.34 -3.85 -8.08
CA ASN A 6 -5.03 -2.57 -7.87
C ASN A 6 -4.49 -1.91 -6.61
N LEU A 7 -4.39 -0.58 -6.62
CA LEU A 7 -3.99 0.21 -5.47
C LEU A 7 -5.15 1.10 -5.02
N TYR A 8 -5.55 0.91 -3.77
CA TYR A 8 -6.55 1.72 -3.10
C TYR A 8 -5.91 2.58 -2.02
N ILE A 9 -6.19 3.89 -2.03
CA ILE A 9 -5.78 4.83 -0.98
C ILE A 9 -7.05 5.40 -0.33
N ASN A 10 -7.20 5.19 0.97
CA ASN A 10 -8.38 5.60 1.74
C ASN A 10 -9.69 5.15 1.05
N GLY A 11 -9.70 3.90 0.57
CA GLY A 11 -10.84 3.27 -0.10
C GLY A 11 -11.05 3.68 -1.57
N LYS A 12 -10.28 4.63 -2.12
CA LYS A 12 -10.39 5.05 -3.52
C LYS A 12 -9.38 4.30 -4.38
N LEU A 13 -9.82 3.72 -5.49
CA LEU A 13 -8.94 3.18 -6.52
C LEU A 13 -8.12 4.34 -7.11
N VAL A 14 -6.80 4.28 -7.00
CA VAL A 14 -5.90 5.30 -7.54
C VAL A 14 -5.10 4.81 -8.75
N GLY A 15 -5.08 3.51 -9.01
CA GLY A 15 -4.42 2.92 -10.18
C GLY A 15 -4.03 1.47 -9.95
N THR A 16 -3.08 1.00 -10.75
CA THR A 16 -2.47 -0.32 -10.63
C THR A 16 -0.96 -0.20 -10.42
N VAL A 17 -0.37 -1.23 -9.83
CA VAL A 17 1.09 -1.31 -9.62
C VAL A 17 1.63 -2.65 -10.09
N ASP A 18 2.84 -2.61 -10.64
CA ASP A 18 3.67 -3.78 -10.85
C ASP A 18 4.32 -4.22 -9.53
N ASN A 19 4.60 -5.52 -9.40
CA ASN A 19 5.34 -6.11 -8.28
C ASN A 19 4.79 -5.68 -6.90
N PRO A 20 3.51 -5.98 -6.60
CA PRO A 20 2.83 -5.51 -5.40
C PRO A 20 3.55 -5.84 -4.08
N GLU A 21 4.21 -7.00 -4.02
CA GLU A 21 5.01 -7.43 -2.87
C GLU A 21 6.18 -6.46 -2.58
N GLU A 22 6.87 -6.00 -3.63
CA GLU A 22 7.97 -5.04 -3.51
C GLU A 22 7.46 -3.66 -3.08
N VAL A 23 6.34 -3.22 -3.65
CA VAL A 23 5.68 -1.95 -3.28
C VAL A 23 5.29 -1.96 -1.80
N VAL A 24 4.64 -3.03 -1.33
CA VAL A 24 4.20 -3.17 0.06
C VAL A 24 5.40 -3.22 1.00
N LYS A 25 6.45 -3.97 0.65
CA LYS A 25 7.70 -4.03 1.43
C LYS A 25 8.33 -2.65 1.57
N HIS A 26 8.49 -1.92 0.46
CA HIS A 26 9.06 -0.58 0.43
C HIS A 26 8.28 0.41 1.29
N LEU A 27 6.94 0.43 1.17
CA LEU A 27 6.09 1.31 1.98
C LEU A 27 6.17 0.99 3.48
N ARG A 28 6.20 -0.30 3.84
CA ARG A 28 6.38 -0.72 5.25
C ARG A 28 7.75 -0.30 5.80
N GLU A 29 8.80 -0.35 4.98
CA GLU A 29 10.13 0.15 5.35
C GLU A 29 10.14 1.65 5.57
N LYS A 30 9.52 2.43 4.68
CA LYS A 30 9.35 3.88 4.86
C LYS A 30 8.61 4.22 6.15
N ARG A 31 7.54 3.48 6.47
CA ARG A 31 6.82 3.63 7.76
C ARG A 31 7.72 3.33 8.96
N ARG A 32 8.54 2.28 8.91
CA ARG A 32 9.50 1.94 9.99
C ARG A 32 10.58 3.01 10.18
N LYS A 33 10.96 3.72 9.13
CA LYS A 33 11.92 4.83 9.17
C LYS A 33 11.30 6.16 9.62
N GLY A 34 9.98 6.22 9.80
CA GLY A 34 9.26 7.46 10.13
C GLY A 34 8.97 8.36 8.93
N GLU A 35 9.20 7.89 7.70
CA GLU A 35 8.90 8.64 6.46
C GLU A 35 7.40 8.62 6.11
N LEU A 36 6.63 7.71 6.72
CA LEU A 36 5.17 7.67 6.66
C LEU A 36 4.61 7.76 8.09
N PRO A 37 3.39 8.30 8.29
CA PRO A 37 2.74 8.31 9.59
C PRO A 37 2.73 6.90 10.21
N PRO A 38 3.03 6.75 11.52
CA PRO A 38 3.21 5.44 12.16
C PRO A 38 1.96 4.55 12.09
N TYR A 39 0.78 5.17 12.02
CA TYR A 39 -0.52 4.50 11.93
C TYR A 39 -1.01 4.30 10.48
N THR A 40 -0.15 4.49 9.48
CA THR A 40 -0.49 4.16 8.08
C THR A 40 -0.67 2.64 7.96
N SER A 41 -1.88 2.19 7.65
CA SER A 41 -2.18 0.79 7.34
C SER A 41 -1.75 0.48 5.90
N ILE A 42 -1.10 -0.68 5.71
CA ILE A 42 -0.60 -1.15 4.41
C ILE A 42 -0.83 -2.67 4.34
N SER A 43 -1.82 -3.09 3.55
CA SER A 43 -2.15 -4.50 3.31
C SER A 43 -2.11 -4.83 1.81
N TYR A 44 -1.83 -6.10 1.52
CA TYR A 44 -1.89 -6.67 0.18
C TYR A 44 -2.59 -8.01 0.26
N ASN A 45 -3.61 -8.20 -0.55
CA ASN A 45 -4.33 -9.45 -0.72
C ASN A 45 -3.91 -10.07 -2.06
N GLU A 46 -3.26 -11.24 -2.00
CA GLU A 46 -2.78 -11.94 -3.19
C GLU A 46 -3.89 -12.56 -4.03
N GLU A 47 -5.01 -12.97 -3.42
CA GLU A 47 -6.14 -13.59 -4.10
C GLU A 47 -6.89 -12.55 -4.93
N SER A 48 -7.24 -11.40 -4.31
CA SER A 48 -7.96 -10.32 -5.01
C SER A 48 -7.04 -9.42 -5.83
N LYS A 49 -5.72 -9.51 -5.62
CA LYS A 49 -4.71 -8.62 -6.21
C LYS A 49 -4.97 -7.16 -5.87
N ASP A 50 -5.26 -6.87 -4.61
CA ASP A 50 -5.52 -5.52 -4.13
C ASP A 50 -4.54 -5.11 -3.02
N ILE A 51 -3.98 -3.92 -3.17
CA ILE A 51 -3.26 -3.22 -2.11
C ILE A 51 -4.20 -2.17 -1.52
N HIS A 52 -4.32 -2.16 -0.20
CA HIS A 52 -5.02 -1.11 0.52
C HIS A 52 -4.05 -0.32 1.40
N ILE A 53 -4.06 0.99 1.23
CA ILE A 53 -3.36 1.94 2.08
C ILE A 53 -4.40 2.85 2.72
N SER A 54 -4.36 2.96 4.05
CA SER A 54 -5.18 3.95 4.76
C SER A 54 -4.37 4.70 5.81
N TYR A 55 -4.66 5.99 5.94
CA TYR A 55 -4.05 6.85 6.94
C TYR A 55 -5.07 7.90 7.38
N MET A 56 -5.01 8.28 8.65
CA MET A 56 -5.72 9.46 9.14
C MET A 56 -4.79 10.66 9.02
N SER A 57 -5.22 11.68 8.29
CA SER A 57 -4.63 13.01 8.43
C SER A 57 -5.05 13.55 9.79
N VAL A 58 -4.11 13.64 10.73
CA VAL A 58 -4.29 14.46 11.92
C VAL A 58 -4.18 15.91 11.44
N LYS A 59 -5.28 16.66 11.53
CA LYS A 59 -5.28 18.10 11.29
C LYS A 59 -4.69 18.83 12.48
#